data_AF-A0A7C1EIH0-F1
#
_entry.id   AF-A0A7C1EIH0-F1
#
_cell.length_a   1.000
_cell.length_b   1.000
_cell.length_c   1.000
_cell.angle_alpha   90.00
_cell.angle_beta   90.00
_cell.angle_gamma   90.00
#
_symmetry.space_group_name_H-M   'P 1'
#
loop_
_entity.id
_entity.type
_entity.pdbx_description
1 polymer ?
#
loop_
_entity_poly.entity_id
_entity_poly.type
_entity_poly.pdbx_seq_one_letter_code
_entity_poly.pdbx_strand_id
1 'polypeptide(L)'
;MTRWNGFLVNLLATIFIFLSVGLVELLMPDGDLILGIALLAAIGTTVTIWMVWALSHFDFQQETSDKAKRAAGADARLSLLLELLDEDERQALKRRLAEDLSTDGEMMSLADLLKAQDSAQERDR
;
A
#
# COMPACT_ATOMS: atom_id res chain seq x y z
N MET A 1 -5.00 -18.81 7.06
CA MET A 1 -4.09 -19.72 7.80
C MET A 1 -2.65 -19.20 7.90
N THR A 2 -2.18 -18.31 7.02
CA THR A 2 -0.81 -17.75 7.02
C THR A 2 -0.45 -16.85 8.22
N ARG A 3 -1.43 -16.18 8.85
CA ARG A 3 -1.18 -15.22 9.94
C ARG A 3 -0.67 -15.88 11.24
N TRP A 4 -1.19 -17.07 11.56
CA TRP A 4 -0.73 -17.84 12.72
C TRP A 4 0.67 -18.43 12.52
N ASN A 5 1.01 -18.80 11.28
CA ASN A 5 2.37 -19.24 10.95
C ASN A 5 3.40 -18.13 11.19
N GLY A 6 3.12 -16.88 10.81
CA GLY A 6 4.06 -15.77 11.02
C GLY A 6 4.36 -15.52 12.50
N PHE A 7 3.32 -15.54 13.35
CA PHE A 7 3.50 -15.40 14.80
C PHE A 7 4.31 -16.54 15.41
N LEU A 8 3.98 -17.79 15.06
CA LEU A 8 4.69 -18.97 15.58
C LEU A 8 6.15 -18.99 15.14
N VAL A 9 6.45 -18.63 13.89
CA VAL A 9 7.83 -18.55 13.38
C VAL A 9 8.63 -17.48 14.13
N ASN A 10 8.04 -16.32 14.41
CA ASN A 10 8.73 -15.25 15.16
C ASN A 10 8.97 -15.63 16.63
N LEU A 11 8.02 -16.33 17.24
CA LEU A 11 8.17 -16.88 18.58
C LEU A 11 9.35 -17.87 18.62
N LEU A 12 9.39 -18.80 17.65
CA LEU A 12 10.42 -19.82 17.54
C LEU A 12 11.80 -19.20 17.26
N ALA A 13 11.86 -18.17 16.43
CA ALA A 13 13.08 -17.39 16.18
C ALA A 13 13.58 -16.69 17.46
N THR A 14 12.69 -16.11 18.25
CA THR A 14 13.05 -15.47 19.53
C THR A 14 13.62 -16.50 20.52
N ILE A 15 12.97 -17.66 20.64
CA ILE A 15 13.46 -18.77 21.48
C ILE A 15 14.86 -19.21 21.03
N PHE A 16 15.06 -19.38 19.71
CA PHE A 16 16.34 -19.79 19.15
C PHE A 16 17.46 -18.77 19.41
N ILE A 17 17.16 -17.47 19.30
CA ILE A 17 18.12 -16.40 19.59
C ILE A 17 18.58 -16.46 21.05
N PHE A 18 17.66 -16.54 22.01
CA PHE A 18 18.04 -16.60 23.43
C PHE A 18 18.71 -17.92 23.80
N LEU A 19 18.34 -19.02 23.15
CA LEU A 19 19.03 -20.31 23.32
C LEU A 19 20.48 -20.24 22.83
N SER A 20 20.74 -19.51 21.74
CA SER A 20 22.10 -19.27 21.25
C SER A 20 22.94 -18.44 22.23
N VAL A 21 22.33 -17.46 22.90
CA VAL A 21 23.01 -16.66 23.95
C VAL A 21 23.34 -17.51 25.16
N GLY A 22 22.40 -18.33 25.64
CA GLY A 22 22.65 -19.26 26.74
C GLY A 22 23.70 -20.31 26.41
N LEU A 23 23.82 -20.71 25.14
CA LEU A 23 24.90 -21.58 24.67
C LEU A 23 26.26 -20.87 24.77
N VAL A 24 26.34 -19.59 24.40
CA VAL A 24 27.58 -18.81 24.53
C VAL A 24 28.01 -18.68 26.00
N GLU A 25 27.07 -18.42 26.91
CA GLU A 25 27.33 -18.39 28.36
C GLU A 25 27.86 -19.74 28.88
N LEU A 26 27.29 -20.85 28.41
CA LEU A 26 27.74 -22.19 28.80
C LEU A 26 29.15 -22.52 28.31
N LEU A 27 29.52 -22.10 27.09
CA LEU A 27 30.84 -22.38 26.51
C LEU A 27 31.94 -21.41 26.99
N MET A 28 31.58 -20.18 27.34
CA MET A 28 32.54 -19.11 27.67
C MET A 28 32.11 -18.33 28.93
N PRO A 29 32.18 -18.97 30.12
CA PRO A 29 31.69 -18.36 31.36
C PRO A 29 32.49 -17.12 31.80
N ASP A 30 33.77 -17.02 31.45
CA ASP A 30 34.62 -15.87 31.81
C ASP A 30 34.54 -14.71 30.79
N GLY A 31 33.74 -14.86 29.74
CA GLY A 31 33.66 -13.95 28.60
C GLY A 31 32.67 -12.81 28.75
N ASP A 32 32.71 -12.05 29.86
CA ASP A 32 31.72 -11.01 30.20
C ASP A 32 31.45 -10.01 29.05
N LEU A 33 32.50 -9.59 28.34
CA LEU A 33 32.37 -8.65 27.22
C LEU A 33 31.66 -9.30 26.01
N ILE A 34 31.96 -10.56 25.72
CA ILE A 34 31.34 -11.32 24.63
C ILE A 34 29.87 -11.58 24.95
N LEU A 35 29.56 -11.95 26.20
CA LEU A 35 28.20 -12.15 26.67
C LEU A 35 27.37 -10.85 26.58
N GLY A 36 27.97 -9.72 26.99
CA GLY A 36 27.34 -8.41 26.86
C GLY A 36 27.01 -8.03 25.40
N ILE A 37 27.93 -8.26 24.46
CA ILE A 37 27.69 -8.02 23.03
C ILE A 37 26.61 -8.97 22.50
N ALA A 38 26.67 -10.25 22.85
CA ALA A 38 25.70 -11.26 22.41
C ALA A 38 24.29 -10.92 22.91
N LEU A 39 24.14 -10.47 24.15
CA LEU A 39 22.87 -10.06 24.73
C LEU A 39 22.30 -8.82 24.03
N LEU A 40 23.15 -7.82 23.77
CA LEU A 40 22.74 -6.59 23.09
C LEU A 40 22.30 -6.89 21.64
N ALA A 41 23.04 -7.74 20.94
CA ALA A 41 22.66 -8.22 19.61
C ALA A 41 21.33 -9.00 19.65
N ALA A 42 21.15 -9.92 20.61
CA ALA A 42 19.92 -10.70 20.75
C ALA A 42 18.69 -9.83 21.00
N ILE A 43 18.80 -8.81 21.86
CA ILE A 43 17.73 -7.85 22.11
C ILE A 43 17.44 -7.05 20.83
N GLY A 44 18.48 -6.54 20.16
CA GLY A 44 18.33 -5.77 18.92
C GLY A 44 17.64 -6.56 17.79
N THR A 45 18.04 -7.81 17.60
CA THR A 45 17.43 -8.72 16.62
C THR A 45 15.99 -9.07 17.01
N THR A 46 15.71 -9.30 18.29
CA THR A 46 14.35 -9.57 18.76
C THR A 46 13.44 -8.37 18.47
N VAL A 47 13.86 -7.15 18.84
CA VAL A 47 13.08 -5.93 18.58
C VAL A 47 12.80 -5.74 17.10
N THR A 48 13.79 -5.93 16.23
CA THR A 48 13.62 -5.78 14.78
C THR A 48 12.67 -6.82 14.18
N ILE A 49 12.75 -8.10 14.58
CA ILE A 49 11.82 -9.16 14.14
C ILE A 49 10.38 -8.80 14.51
N TRP A 50 10.16 -8.40 15.76
CA TRP A 50 8.82 -8.03 16.24
C TRP A 50 8.32 -6.74 15.59
N MET A 51 9.19 -5.79 15.30
CA MET A 51 8.84 -4.55 14.59
C MET A 51 8.43 -4.82 13.14
N VAL A 52 9.15 -5.68 12.41
CA VAL A 52 8.77 -6.08 11.04
C VAL A 52 7.42 -6.79 11.04
N TRP A 53 7.19 -7.70 12.01
CA TRP A 53 5.90 -8.34 12.16
C TRP A 53 4.79 -7.34 12.48
N ALA A 54 5.03 -6.42 13.42
CA ALA A 54 4.08 -5.37 13.78
C ALA A 54 3.75 -4.48 12.58
N LEU A 55 4.74 -4.02 11.82
CA LEU A 55 4.54 -3.22 10.60
C LEU A 55 3.78 -3.99 9.51
N SER A 56 4.01 -5.31 9.39
CA SER A 56 3.23 -6.15 8.47
C SER A 56 1.78 -6.36 8.91
N HIS A 57 1.47 -6.13 10.19
CA HIS A 57 0.13 -6.28 10.77
C HIS A 57 -0.63 -4.96 10.87
N PHE A 58 0.08 -3.90 11.23
CA PHE A 58 -0.37 -2.53 11.17
C PHE A 58 -0.16 -2.06 9.74
N ASP A 59 -1.02 -2.56 8.86
CA ASP A 59 -1.18 -2.04 7.52
C ASP A 59 -1.18 -0.51 7.59
N PHE A 60 -0.17 0.10 6.98
CA PHE A 60 -0.09 1.53 6.67
C PHE A 60 -1.25 2.00 5.78
N GLN A 61 -2.30 1.18 5.61
CA GLN A 61 -3.53 1.47 4.89
C GLN A 61 -4.41 2.51 5.57
N GLN A 62 -4.23 2.85 6.85
CA GLN A 62 -5.12 3.82 7.48
C GLN A 62 -4.98 5.22 6.86
N GLU A 63 -3.77 5.64 6.47
CA GLU A 63 -3.57 6.92 5.77
C GLU A 63 -4.07 6.90 4.30
N THR A 64 -3.98 5.76 3.60
CA THR A 64 -4.52 5.66 2.23
C THR A 64 -6.02 5.45 2.22
N SER A 65 -6.59 4.78 3.22
CA SER A 65 -8.04 4.57 3.38
C SER A 65 -8.75 5.90 3.62
N ASP A 66 -8.20 6.79 4.44
CA ASP A 66 -8.84 8.08 4.70
C ASP A 66 -8.76 9.04 3.50
N LYS A 67 -7.71 8.93 2.67
CA LYS A 67 -7.66 9.63 1.36
C LYS A 67 -8.60 8.98 0.34
N ALA A 68 -8.65 7.65 0.26
CA ALA A 68 -9.53 6.92 -0.66
C ALA A 68 -11.02 7.10 -0.33
N LYS A 69 -11.40 7.15 0.96
CA LYS A 69 -12.78 7.48 1.38
C LYS A 69 -13.17 8.91 1.01
N ARG A 70 -12.23 9.87 1.04
CA ARG A 70 -12.48 11.25 0.57
C ARG A 70 -12.62 11.32 -0.95
N ALA A 71 -11.80 10.56 -1.69
CA ALA A 71 -11.92 10.48 -3.15
C ALA A 71 -13.26 9.86 -3.59
N ALA A 72 -13.68 8.76 -2.97
CA ALA A 72 -14.98 8.13 -3.25
C ALA A 72 -16.18 9.07 -2.97
N GLY A 73 -16.07 9.93 -1.95
CA GLY A 73 -17.08 10.96 -1.66
C GLY A 73 -17.08 12.13 -2.65
N ALA A 74 -15.93 12.44 -3.27
CA ALA A 74 -15.84 13.46 -4.32
C ALA A 74 -16.44 12.94 -5.64
N ASP A 75 -16.13 11.70 -6.01
CA ASP A 75 -16.67 11.05 -7.22
C ASP A 75 -18.19 10.87 -7.14
N ALA A 76 -18.72 10.53 -5.97
CA ALA A 76 -20.17 10.42 -5.75
C ALA A 76 -20.91 11.77 -5.84
N ARG A 77 -20.26 12.88 -5.47
CA ARG A 77 -20.82 14.23 -5.63
C ARG A 77 -20.75 14.68 -7.08
N LEU A 78 -19.63 14.39 -7.75
CA LEU A 78 -19.45 14.68 -9.16
C LEU A 78 -20.46 13.92 -10.02
N SER A 79 -20.70 12.63 -9.73
CA SER A 79 -21.69 11.83 -10.45
C SER A 79 -23.10 12.37 -10.28
N LEU A 80 -23.45 12.83 -9.09
CA LEU A 80 -24.76 13.44 -8.80
C LEU A 80 -24.92 14.79 -9.51
N LEU A 81 -23.86 15.61 -9.58
CA LEU A 81 -23.87 16.86 -10.34
C LEU A 81 -24.00 16.61 -11.85
N LEU A 82 -23.34 15.57 -12.36
CA LEU A 82 -23.49 15.15 -13.76
C LEU A 82 -24.88 14.62 -14.06
N GLU A 83 -25.53 13.95 -13.10
CA GLU A 83 -26.89 13.45 -13.22
C GLU A 83 -27.97 14.55 -13.14
N LEU A 84 -27.66 15.67 -12.49
CA LEU A 84 -28.52 16.86 -12.43
C LEU A 84 -28.40 17.80 -13.64
N LEU A 85 -27.35 17.64 -14.46
CA LEU A 85 -27.17 18.36 -15.72
C LEU A 85 -28.05 17.74 -16.81
N ASP A 86 -28.73 18.60 -17.58
CA ASP A 86 -29.49 18.16 -18.74
C ASP A 86 -28.56 17.68 -19.86
N GLU A 87 -29.05 16.85 -20.79
CA GLU A 87 -28.18 16.19 -21.78
C GLU A 87 -27.47 17.21 -22.70
N ASP A 88 -28.13 18.33 -23.02
CA ASP A 88 -27.55 19.43 -23.80
C ASP A 88 -26.42 20.15 -23.03
N GLU A 89 -26.58 20.34 -21.73
CA GLU A 89 -25.57 20.97 -20.86
C GLU A 89 -24.37 20.06 -20.66
N ARG A 90 -24.61 18.74 -20.56
CA ARG A 90 -23.57 17.72 -20.46
C ARG A 90 -22.72 17.67 -21.74
N GLN A 91 -23.33 17.80 -22.93
CA GLN A 91 -22.60 17.87 -24.19
C GLN A 91 -21.80 19.18 -24.32
N ALA A 92 -22.36 20.31 -23.91
CA ALA A 92 -21.65 21.58 -23.90
C ALA A 92 -20.43 21.56 -22.96
N LEU A 93 -20.57 20.94 -21.78
CA LEU A 93 -19.48 20.76 -20.81
C LEU A 93 -18.38 19.85 -21.35
N LYS A 94 -18.74 18.70 -21.94
CA LYS A 94 -17.79 17.79 -22.59
C LYS A 94 -17.00 18.48 -23.70
N ARG A 95 -17.68 19.31 -24.50
CA ARG A 95 -17.05 20.04 -25.62
C ARG A 95 -16.04 21.07 -25.12
N ARG A 96 -16.38 21.83 -24.06
CA ARG A 96 -15.44 22.77 -23.42
C ARG A 96 -14.26 22.05 -22.76
N LEU A 97 -14.51 20.94 -22.05
CA LEU A 97 -13.44 20.14 -21.45
C LEU A 97 -12.49 19.56 -22.51
N ALA A 98 -13.03 19.11 -23.65
CA ALA A 98 -12.22 18.64 -24.78
C ALA A 98 -11.40 19.77 -25.40
N GLU A 99 -11.96 20.97 -25.49
CA GLU A 99 -11.29 22.17 -26.02
C GLU A 99 -10.18 22.68 -25.07
N ASP A 100 -10.44 22.72 -23.77
CA ASP A 100 -9.45 23.08 -22.75
C ASP A 100 -8.30 22.06 -22.71
N LEU A 101 -8.62 20.75 -22.70
CA LEU A 101 -7.62 19.68 -22.79
C LEU A 101 -6.83 19.72 -24.10
N SER A 102 -7.46 20.20 -25.19
CA SER A 102 -6.76 20.35 -26.46
C SER A 102 -5.76 21.50 -26.46
N THR A 103 -6.01 22.51 -25.63
CA THR A 103 -5.18 23.71 -25.52
C THR A 103 -3.98 23.50 -24.58
N ASP A 104 -4.12 22.64 -23.57
CA ASP A 104 -3.05 22.32 -22.60
C ASP A 104 -1.95 21.36 -23.12
N GLY A 105 -2.03 20.89 -24.37
CA GLY A 105 -0.90 20.23 -25.05
C GLY A 105 -0.54 18.82 -24.55
N GLU A 106 -1.25 18.24 -23.59
CA GLU A 106 -1.04 16.86 -23.12
C GLU A 106 -1.70 15.77 -24.02
N MET A 107 -2.13 16.17 -25.22
CA MET A 107 -3.16 15.49 -26.01
C MET A 107 -2.79 14.20 -26.76
N MET A 108 -1.63 13.59 -26.55
CA MET A 108 -1.24 12.41 -27.36
C MET A 108 -1.58 11.04 -26.74
N SER A 109 -2.46 10.98 -25.74
CA SER A 109 -2.81 9.70 -25.09
C SER A 109 -4.31 9.45 -24.96
N LEU A 110 -5.11 10.44 -24.56
CA LEU A 110 -6.52 10.22 -24.24
C LEU A 110 -7.50 10.35 -25.42
N ALA A 111 -7.24 11.23 -26.39
CA ALA A 111 -8.06 11.33 -27.59
C ALA A 111 -7.99 10.05 -28.45
N ASP A 112 -6.82 9.41 -28.51
CA ASP A 112 -6.65 8.10 -29.15
C ASP A 112 -7.34 6.98 -28.35
N LEU A 113 -7.38 7.05 -27.01
CA LEU A 113 -8.11 6.08 -26.18
C LEU A 113 -9.63 6.19 -26.32
N LEU A 114 -10.19 7.40 -26.43
CA LEU A 114 -11.63 7.56 -26.71
C LEU A 114 -11.98 7.09 -28.12
N LYS A 115 -11.15 7.41 -29.12
CA LYS A 115 -11.37 6.97 -30.50
C LYS A 115 -11.25 5.44 -30.64
N ALA A 116 -10.41 4.80 -29.83
CA ALA A 116 -10.30 3.35 -29.73
C ALA A 116 -11.54 2.70 -29.07
N GLN A 117 -12.20 3.39 -28.12
CA GLN A 117 -13.44 2.91 -27.52
C GLN A 117 -14.63 2.99 -28.48
N ASP A 118 -14.80 4.13 -29.18
CA ASP A 118 -15.90 4.28 -30.16
C ASP A 118 -15.77 3.27 -31.32
N SER A 119 -14.56 3.00 -31.78
CA SER A 119 -14.31 2.00 -32.83
C SER A 119 -14.42 0.54 -32.36
N ALA A 120 -14.28 0.26 -31.05
CA ALA A 120 -14.59 -1.04 -30.49
C ALA A 120 -16.11 -1.28 -30.38
N GLN A 121 -16.88 -0.23 -30.07
CA GLN A 121 -18.33 -0.30 -29.93
C GLN A 121 -19.07 -0.43 -31.28
N GLU A 122 -18.49 0.07 -32.38
CA GLU A 122 -19.01 -0.15 -33.74
C GLU A 122 -18.73 -1.55 -34.31
N ARG A 123 -17.73 -2.27 -33.80
CA ARG A 123 -17.40 -3.64 -34.25
C ARG A 123 -18.27 -4.73 -33.64
N ASP A 124 -18.96 -4.42 -32.55
CA ASP A 124 -19.82 -5.35 -31.79
C ASP A 124 -21.32 -5.18 -32.11
N ARG A 125 -21.65 -4.44 -33.19
CA ARG A 125 -22.97 -4.35 -33.81
C ARG A 125 -22.97 -5.02 -35.17
#